data_AF-A0A2E8XG99-F1
#
_entry.id   AF-A0A2E8XG99-F1
#
_cell.length_a   1.000
_cell.length_b   1.000
_cell.length_c   1.000
_cell.angle_alpha   90.00
_cell.angle_beta   90.00
_cell.angle_gamma   90.00
#
_symmetry.space_group_name_H-M   'P 1'
#
loop_
_entity.id
_entity.type
_entity.pdbx_description
1 polymer ?
#
loop_
_entity_poly.entity_id
_entity_poly.type
_entity_poly.pdbx_seq_one_letter_code
_entity_poly.pdbx_strand_id
1 'polypeptide(L)' 'PNTLLRRGINRNSLQLGTDIVVTGYQSKDRLCEPTCRANGRDITFPDGRKLFMGSSGTGAPRDGSDASEPAQN' A
#
# COMPACT_ATOMS: atom_id res chain seq x y z
N PRO A 1 -12.89 8.08 6.36
CA PRO A 1 -11.62 8.85 6.36
C PRO A 1 -10.92 8.78 7.73
N ASN A 2 -10.04 7.79 7.94
CA ASN A 2 -9.08 7.63 9.08
C ASN A 2 -8.36 6.25 9.06
N THR A 3 -8.44 5.51 7.95
CA THR A 3 -8.01 4.11 7.87
C THR A 3 -6.52 3.93 8.17
N LEU A 4 -5.66 4.80 7.62
CA LEU A 4 -4.22 4.76 7.85
C LEU A 4 -3.85 5.05 9.31
N LEU A 5 -4.51 6.03 9.94
CA LEU A 5 -4.29 6.37 11.34
C LEU A 5 -4.68 5.21 12.27
N ARG A 6 -5.80 4.55 12.02
CA ARG A 6 -6.21 3.35 12.79
C ARG A 6 -5.26 2.17 12.60
N ARG A 7 -4.47 2.15 11.52
CA ARG A 7 -3.39 1.18 11.27
C ARG A 7 -2.05 1.62 11.87
N GLY A 8 -2.03 2.64 12.73
CA GLY A 8 -0.82 3.13 13.40
C GLY A 8 0.05 4.07 12.57
N ILE A 9 -0.39 4.44 11.37
CA ILE A 9 0.35 5.36 10.51
C ILE A 9 0.10 6.79 10.94
N ASN A 10 1.17 7.52 11.18
CA ASN A 10 1.15 8.94 11.46
C ASN A 10 2.20 9.66 10.60
N ARG A 11 2.33 10.98 10.79
CA ARG A 11 3.26 11.83 10.04
C ARG A 11 4.74 11.42 10.18
N ASN A 12 5.09 10.69 11.24
CA ASN A 12 6.44 10.23 11.51
C ASN A 12 6.70 8.80 11.00
N SER A 13 5.69 8.10 10.46
CA SER A 13 5.83 6.72 10.00
C SER A 13 6.64 6.58 8.71
N LEU A 14 6.73 7.64 7.91
CA LEU A 14 7.53 7.69 6.69
C LEU A 14 8.24 9.05 6.62
N GLN A 15 9.53 9.06 6.98
CA GLN A 15 10.33 10.28 7.01
C GLN A 15 10.93 10.56 5.63
N LEU A 16 11.22 11.84 5.34
CA LEU A 16 11.94 12.21 4.12
C LEU A 16 13.30 11.49 4.06
N GLY A 17 13.65 11.02 2.86
CA GLY A 17 14.86 10.21 2.65
C GLY A 17 14.72 8.74 3.03
N THR A 18 13.55 8.28 3.50
CA THR A 18 13.32 6.84 3.70
C THR A 18 13.17 6.15 2.36
N ASP A 19 14.10 5.23 2.06
CA ASP A 19 13.96 4.33 0.92
C ASP A 19 12.84 3.34 1.18
N ILE A 20 11.95 3.19 0.19
CA ILE A 20 10.82 2.27 0.28
C ILE A 20 10.62 1.52 -1.03
N VAL A 21 10.06 0.32 -0.92
CA VAL A 21 9.52 -0.42 -2.07
C VAL A 21 8.00 -0.32 -2.05
N VAL A 22 7.41 0.13 -3.15
CA VAL A 22 5.96 0.20 -3.31
C VAL A 22 5.49 -0.93 -4.21
N THR A 23 4.60 -1.78 -3.71
CA THR A 23 3.83 -2.71 -4.54
C THR A 23 2.54 -2.02 -4.95
N GLY A 24 2.26 -1.97 -6.24
CA GLY A 24 1.08 -1.28 -6.75
C GLY A 24 0.75 -1.64 -8.19
N TYR A 25 -0.31 -1.02 -8.70
CA TYR A 25 -0.82 -1.24 -10.05
C TYR A 25 -0.65 0.01 -10.89
N GLN A 26 -0.05 -0.12 -12.07
CA GLN A 26 0.12 1.00 -13.00
C GLN A 26 -1.23 1.60 -13.38
N SER A 27 -1.27 2.92 -13.59
CA SER A 27 -2.44 3.62 -14.11
C SER A 27 -2.86 3.06 -15.47
N LYS A 28 -4.16 3.11 -15.76
CA LYS A 28 -4.73 2.61 -17.03
C LYS A 28 -4.21 3.36 -18.27
N ASP A 29 -3.91 4.64 -18.12
CA ASP A 29 -3.37 5.48 -19.19
C ASP A 29 -1.92 5.11 -19.56
N ARG A 30 -1.22 4.32 -18.72
CA ARG A 30 0.16 3.85 -18.90
C ARG A 30 1.16 4.98 -19.17
N LEU A 31 0.80 6.22 -18.85
CA LEU A 31 1.66 7.37 -19.08
C LEU A 31 2.74 7.39 -18.00
N CYS A 32 3.99 7.42 -18.46
CA CYS A 32 5.16 7.59 -17.61
C CYS A 32 5.89 8.91 -17.86
N GLU A 33 5.39 9.71 -18.80
CA GLU A 33 5.96 11.01 -19.15
C GLU A 33 5.01 12.14 -18.73
N PRO A 34 5.46 13.14 -17.94
CA PRO A 34 6.79 13.26 -17.33
C PRO A 34 6.98 12.37 -16.08
N THR A 35 5.93 11.70 -15.61
CA THR A 35 5.98 10.84 -14.40
C THR A 35 5.08 9.62 -14.54
N CYS A 36 5.55 8.46 -14.09
CA CYS A 36 4.72 7.27 -13.95
C CYS A 36 3.68 7.45 -12.86
N ARG A 37 2.46 6.99 -13.13
CA ARG A 37 1.36 6.96 -12.17
C ARG A 37 1.00 5.52 -11.83
N ALA A 38 0.69 5.29 -10.56
CA ALA A 38 0.25 4.00 -10.05
C ALA A 38 -0.65 4.19 -8.83
N ASN A 39 -1.45 3.17 -8.53
CA ASN A 39 -2.12 3.04 -7.24
C ASN A 39 -1.31 2.08 -6.36
N GLY A 40 -0.79 2.56 -5.24
CA GLY A 40 -0.05 1.74 -4.28
C GLY A 40 -0.98 0.84 -3.46
N ARG A 41 -0.58 -0.42 -3.28
CA ARG A 41 -1.24 -1.41 -2.41
C ARG A 41 -0.51 -1.50 -1.06
N ASP A 42 0.81 -1.70 -1.10
CA ASP A 42 1.67 -1.84 0.08
C ASP A 42 2.96 -1.03 -0.03
N ILE A 43 3.48 -0.61 1.13
CA ILE A 43 4.85 -0.13 1.31
C ILE A 43 5.65 -1.19 2.07
N THR A 44 6.84 -1.51 1.60
CA THR A 44 7.85 -2.28 2.35
C THR A 44 9.00 -1.35 2.74
N PHE A 45 9.29 -1.29 4.03
CA PHE A 45 10.40 -0.53 4.60
C PHE A 45 11.72 -1.32 4.51
N PRO A 46 12.88 -0.66 4.64
CA PRO A 46 14.18 -1.33 4.57
C PRO A 46 14.38 -2.40 5.65
N ASP A 47 13.72 -2.23 6.80
CA ASP A 47 13.72 -3.19 7.92
C ASP A 47 12.77 -4.39 7.70
N GLY A 48 12.13 -4.49 6.53
CA GLY A 48 11.21 -5.56 6.18
C GLY A 48 9.78 -5.38 6.67
N ARG A 49 9.48 -4.36 7.48
CA ARG A 49 8.09 -4.06 7.87
C ARG A 49 7.27 -3.71 6.64
N LYS A 50 6.03 -4.20 6.60
CA LYS A 50 5.08 -3.94 5.53
C LYS A 50 3.87 -3.16 6.03
N LEU A 51 3.34 -2.33 5.14
CA LEU A 51 2.23 -1.45 5.40
C LEU A 51 1.20 -1.53 4.28
N PHE A 52 0.01 -2.06 4.59
CA PHE A 52 -1.11 -2.11 3.67
C PHE A 52 -1.86 -0.77 3.62
N MET A 53 -1.85 -0.13 2.45
CA MET A 53 -2.54 1.13 2.16
C MET A 53 -3.87 0.93 1.43
N GLY A 54 -4.16 -0.31 1.00
CA GLY A 54 -5.39 -0.66 0.31
C GLY A 54 -6.63 -0.60 1.20
N SER A 55 -7.79 -0.72 0.54
CA SER A 55 -9.09 -0.86 1.20
C SER A 55 -9.49 -2.34 1.32
N SER A 56 -10.10 -2.69 2.45
CA SER A 56 -10.64 -4.03 2.71
C SER A 56 -11.92 -4.28 1.91
N GLY A 57 -12.17 -5.54 1.51
CA GLY A 57 -13.47 -5.95 0.94
C GLY A 57 -13.76 -5.37 -0.44
N THR A 58 -12.75 -5.05 -1.23
CA THR A 58 -12.88 -4.48 -2.58
C THR A 58 -13.20 -5.50 -3.67
N GLY A 59 -13.29 -6.79 -3.32
CA GLY A 59 -13.46 -7.89 -4.27
C GLY A 59 -12.18 -8.28 -5.02
N ALA A 60 -11.03 -7.70 -4.66
CA ALA A 60 -9.73 -8.18 -5.12
C ALA A 60 -9.46 -9.61 -4.61
N PRO A 61 -8.61 -10.40 -5.29
CA PRO A 61 -8.18 -11.69 -4.78
C PRO A 61 -7.56 -11.55 -3.40
N ARG A 62 -7.92 -12.45 -2.47
CA ARG A 62 -7.28 -12.46 -1.14
C ARG A 62 -5.88 -13.03 -1.29
N ASP A 63 -4.89 -12.25 -0.91
CA ASP A 63 -3.47 -12.59 -1.00
C ASP A 63 -2.76 -12.47 0.37
N GLY A 64 -3.53 -12.23 1.44
CA GLY A 64 -3.03 -12.09 2.80
C GLY A 64 -2.41 -10.72 3.12
N SER A 65 -2.47 -9.75 2.20
CA SER A 65 -1.91 -8.42 2.44
C SER A 65 -2.78 -7.56 3.38
N ASP A 66 -4.09 -7.81 3.42
CA ASP A 66 -5.01 -7.16 4.37
C ASP A 66 -5.25 -8.07 5.58
N ALA A 67 -4.74 -7.67 6.74
CA ALA A 67 -4.93 -8.43 7.99
C ALA A 67 -6.39 -8.52 8.46
N SER A 68 -7.30 -7.72 7.90
CA SER A 68 -8.74 -7.81 8.19
C SER A 68 -9.49 -8.80 7.29
N GLU A 69 -8.83 -9.35 6.26
CA GLU A 69 -9.46 -10.36 5.42
C GLU A 69 -9.59 -11.70 6.16
N PRO A 70 -10.77 -12.35 6.08
CA PRO A 70 -10.92 -13.70 6.59
C PRO A 70 -10.06 -14.66 5.76
N ALA A 71 -9.42 -15.62 6.44
CA ALA A 71 -8.59 -16.64 5.82
C ALA A 71 -9.32 -17.30 4.64
N GLN A 72 -8.58 -17.58 3.56
CA GLN A 72 -9.06 -18.49 2.53
C GLN A 72 -9.01 -19.89 3.13
N ASN A 73 -10.19 -20.49 3.36
CA ASN A 73 -10.33 -21.89 3.72
C ASN A 73 -9.85 -22.79 2.58
#